data_AF-A0A9N9MDC6-F1
#
_entry.id   AF-A0A9N9MDC6-F1
#
_cell.length_a   1.000
_cell.length_b   1.000
_cell.length_c   1.000
_cell.angle_alpha   90.00
_cell.angle_beta   90.00
_cell.angle_gamma   90.00
#
_symmetry.space_group_name_H-M   'P 1'
#
loop_
_entity.id
_entity.type
_entity.pdbx_description
1 polymer ?
#
loop_
_entity_poly.entity_id
_entity_poly.type
_entity_poly.pdbx_seq_one_letter_code
_entity_poly.pdbx_strand_id
1 'polypeptide(L)'
;MEFKATEAEGKLLSDGIQKIVVVRQENKNKPCAPVVLSVVDIFLSVFVVTPLVVFAWRGSWLYMDVQAQYFPLMPCFFIGMAVHVILALSQDVLHAAIVESDKHWSLKIVSHFLRRFYTYVFLNITVFHWRGGWGLIDSYLHIQFTKDSVAEKEGIHWFLMIWVACFITLIVIKGLRNAIAPPFAICIDKGNYVFKFPTMFKRTNKQSSLLAILDCFFSVGVMGNLVVTLWRGLWVLIDLILLPDNFIWSSWSSLVLGLLVIGLVFRLQNFMKNLCTKTSGLTKIVIADFYIILSCIAIILYWRGVWNVTNIYFLPDDPELSGILSHFIGYMFLVVLGCSNSLLVRGVYIDGKEPNGECVVLPCQYLRIIFEQEDSCEEEESDLGTIKMMNSVEV
;
A
#
# COMPACT_ATOMS: atom_id res chain seq x y z
N MET A 1 -8.46 -18.41 -33.81
CA MET A 1 -7.06 -17.99 -33.55
C MET A 1 -6.97 -16.99 -32.38
N GLU A 2 -7.91 -16.06 -32.22
CA GLU A 2 -7.94 -15.09 -31.08
C GLU A 2 -8.00 -15.72 -29.69
N PHE A 3 -8.72 -16.83 -29.49
CA PHE A 3 -8.84 -17.49 -28.17
C PHE A 3 -7.50 -18.02 -27.62
N LYS A 4 -6.56 -18.41 -28.50
CA LYS A 4 -5.21 -18.85 -28.08
C LYS A 4 -4.28 -17.68 -27.75
N ALA A 5 -4.50 -16.51 -28.36
CA ALA A 5 -3.72 -15.30 -28.08
C ALA A 5 -4.10 -14.66 -26.73
N THR A 6 -5.37 -14.76 -26.34
CA THR A 6 -5.88 -14.22 -25.06
C THR A 6 -5.54 -15.10 -23.86
N GLU A 7 -5.52 -16.43 -24.04
CA GLU A 7 -4.96 -17.36 -23.05
C GLU A 7 -3.44 -17.16 -22.91
N ALA A 8 -2.75 -16.87 -24.02
CA ALA A 8 -1.33 -16.50 -24.02
C ALA A 8 -1.07 -15.14 -23.34
N GLU A 9 -1.92 -14.12 -23.50
CA GLU A 9 -1.81 -12.83 -22.79
C GLU A 9 -2.10 -12.94 -21.29
N GLY A 10 -3.14 -13.68 -20.89
CA GLY A 10 -3.45 -13.95 -19.48
C GLY A 10 -2.37 -14.80 -18.80
N LYS A 11 -1.77 -15.71 -19.57
CA LYS A 11 -0.58 -16.46 -19.17
C LYS A 11 0.65 -15.56 -19.13
N LEU A 12 0.85 -14.63 -20.05
CA LEU A 12 1.92 -13.60 -20.02
C LEU A 12 1.79 -12.64 -18.83
N LEU A 13 0.57 -12.35 -18.37
CA LEU A 13 0.31 -11.47 -17.23
C LEU A 13 0.51 -12.22 -15.91
N SER A 14 0.05 -13.47 -15.84
CA SER A 14 0.36 -14.41 -14.76
C SER A 14 1.86 -14.63 -14.68
N ASP A 15 2.50 -14.98 -15.80
CA ASP A 15 3.95 -15.14 -16.00
C ASP A 15 4.69 -13.83 -15.86
N GLY A 16 4.05 -12.67 -15.95
CA GLY A 16 4.62 -11.34 -15.75
C GLY A 16 4.71 -11.00 -14.26
N ILE A 17 3.66 -11.30 -13.49
CA ILE A 17 3.66 -11.22 -12.02
C ILE A 17 4.52 -12.35 -11.43
N GLN A 18 4.44 -13.55 -12.01
CA GLN A 18 5.38 -14.64 -11.74
C GLN A 18 6.78 -14.23 -12.18
N LYS A 19 7.01 -13.52 -13.28
CA LYS A 19 8.34 -13.01 -13.67
C LYS A 19 8.84 -11.97 -12.71
N ILE A 20 8.04 -11.09 -12.12
CA ILE A 20 8.57 -10.22 -11.05
C ILE A 20 9.00 -11.07 -9.84
N VAL A 21 8.24 -12.12 -9.53
CA VAL A 21 8.57 -13.09 -8.47
C VAL A 21 9.72 -14.04 -8.88
N VAL A 22 9.94 -14.31 -10.18
CA VAL A 22 10.88 -15.28 -10.76
C VAL A 22 12.17 -14.60 -11.21
N VAL A 23 12.16 -13.36 -11.72
CA VAL A 23 13.33 -12.47 -11.84
C VAL A 23 13.95 -12.28 -10.45
N ARG A 24 13.12 -12.17 -9.41
CA ARG A 24 13.54 -12.23 -7.99
C ARG A 24 14.05 -13.62 -7.54
N GLN A 25 13.79 -14.72 -8.27
CA GLN A 25 14.31 -16.07 -8.02
C GLN A 25 15.52 -16.46 -8.90
N GLU A 26 15.61 -16.00 -10.15
CA GLU A 26 16.70 -16.27 -11.11
C GLU A 26 17.94 -15.44 -10.80
N ASN A 27 17.79 -14.25 -10.20
CA ASN A 27 18.93 -13.48 -9.66
C ASN A 27 19.57 -14.08 -8.41
N LYS A 28 19.28 -15.35 -8.06
CA LYS A 28 20.08 -16.12 -7.08
C LYS A 28 21.53 -16.37 -7.50
N ASN A 29 21.87 -16.11 -8.77
CA ASN A 29 23.24 -16.24 -9.27
C ASN A 29 24.06 -14.93 -9.20
N LYS A 30 23.45 -13.79 -8.85
CA LYS A 30 24.18 -12.55 -8.50
C LYS A 30 24.45 -12.57 -6.97
N PRO A 31 25.62 -12.11 -6.50
CA PRO A 31 25.97 -12.15 -5.08
C PRO A 31 24.88 -11.42 -4.27
N CYS A 32 24.52 -11.97 -3.11
CA CYS A 32 23.57 -11.34 -2.19
C CYS A 32 23.84 -9.84 -2.11
N ALA A 33 22.86 -9.01 -2.50
CA ALA A 33 22.93 -7.58 -2.24
C ALA A 33 23.38 -7.39 -0.78
N PRO A 34 24.46 -6.63 -0.52
CA PRO A 34 25.11 -6.60 0.78
C PRO A 34 24.09 -6.33 1.88
N VAL A 35 24.21 -7.03 3.02
CA VAL A 35 23.34 -6.87 4.20
C VAL A 35 23.13 -5.39 4.55
N VAL A 36 24.17 -4.58 4.33
CA VAL A 36 24.16 -3.12 4.44
C VAL A 36 23.02 -2.48 3.65
N LEU A 37 22.84 -2.80 2.36
CA LEU A 37 21.73 -2.26 1.54
C LEU A 37 20.37 -2.64 2.10
N SER A 38 20.21 -3.87 2.60
CA SER A 38 18.95 -4.29 3.20
C SER A 38 18.65 -3.54 4.51
N VAL A 39 19.68 -3.20 5.29
CA VAL A 39 19.52 -2.38 6.49
C VAL A 39 19.17 -0.96 6.10
N VAL A 40 19.88 -0.36 5.14
CA VAL A 40 19.60 1.01 4.66
C VAL A 40 18.19 1.12 4.09
N ASP A 41 17.72 0.14 3.32
CA ASP A 41 16.34 0.05 2.83
C ASP A 41 15.31 0.12 3.97
N ILE A 42 15.56 -0.61 5.06
CA ILE A 42 14.70 -0.61 6.24
C ILE A 42 14.70 0.77 6.90
N PHE A 43 15.88 1.37 7.10
CA PHE A 43 15.98 2.71 7.70
C PHE A 43 15.31 3.78 6.84
N LEU A 44 15.50 3.75 5.52
CA LEU A 44 14.83 4.65 4.59
C LEU A 44 13.32 4.47 4.66
N SER A 45 12.84 3.22 4.68
CA SER A 45 11.41 2.92 4.77
C SER A 45 10.80 3.46 6.06
N VAL A 46 11.45 3.20 7.20
CA VAL A 46 10.96 3.55 8.53
C VAL A 46 11.05 5.04 8.79
N PHE A 47 12.19 5.69 8.51
CA PHE A 47 12.45 7.07 8.96
C PHE A 47 12.24 8.14 7.87
N VAL A 48 12.10 7.75 6.61
CA VAL A 48 11.91 8.71 5.51
C VAL A 48 10.58 8.47 4.80
N VAL A 49 10.39 7.30 4.17
CA VAL A 49 9.22 7.04 3.33
C VAL A 49 7.93 7.02 4.16
N THR A 50 7.91 6.28 5.26
CA THR A 50 6.67 6.12 6.05
C THR A 50 6.22 7.43 6.72
N PRO A 51 7.09 8.24 7.36
CA PRO A 51 6.66 9.53 7.90
C PRO A 51 6.10 10.48 6.84
N LEU A 52 6.69 10.50 5.64
CA LEU A 52 6.17 11.30 4.52
C LEU A 52 4.80 10.78 4.04
N VAL A 53 4.59 9.47 4.02
CA VAL A 53 3.29 8.86 3.71
C VAL A 53 2.25 9.27 4.76
N VAL A 54 2.60 9.17 6.05
CA VAL A 54 1.73 9.59 7.15
C VAL A 54 1.43 11.09 7.06
N PHE A 55 2.40 11.93 6.75
CA PHE A 55 2.21 13.37 6.58
C PHE A 55 1.24 13.69 5.43
N ALA A 56 1.39 13.02 4.30
CA ALA A 56 0.50 13.21 3.15
C ALA A 56 -0.96 12.83 3.48
N TRP A 57 -1.14 11.66 4.11
CA TRP A 57 -2.45 11.16 4.54
C TRP A 57 -3.08 12.03 5.62
N ARG A 58 -2.31 12.31 6.69
CA ARG A 58 -2.73 13.18 7.80
C ARG A 58 -3.09 14.56 7.32
N GLY A 59 -2.29 15.12 6.42
CA GLY A 59 -2.53 16.45 5.86
C GLY A 59 -3.86 16.53 5.10
N SER A 60 -4.10 15.60 4.18
CA SER A 60 -5.38 15.49 3.46
C SER A 60 -6.55 15.31 4.43
N TRP A 61 -6.40 14.42 5.41
CA TRP A 61 -7.45 14.08 6.35
C TRP A 61 -7.81 15.26 7.24
N LEU A 62 -6.81 15.90 7.85
CA LEU A 62 -7.02 17.06 8.72
C LEU A 62 -7.64 18.23 7.97
N TYR A 63 -7.16 18.51 6.74
CA TYR A 63 -7.75 19.57 5.93
C TYR A 63 -9.24 19.32 5.68
N MET A 64 -9.62 18.07 5.39
CA MET A 64 -11.04 17.69 5.22
C MET A 64 -11.84 17.75 6.52
N ASP A 65 -11.21 17.50 7.67
CA ASP A 65 -11.86 17.64 8.98
C ASP A 65 -12.12 19.11 9.33
N VAL A 66 -11.14 20.00 9.09
CA VAL A 66 -11.31 21.45 9.26
C VAL A 66 -12.40 21.97 8.30
N GLN A 67 -12.40 21.49 7.06
CA GLN A 67 -13.36 21.88 6.02
C GLN A 67 -14.55 20.91 5.91
N ALA A 68 -14.99 20.30 7.02
CA ALA A 68 -16.01 19.23 7.02
C ALA A 68 -17.34 19.63 6.35
N GLN A 69 -17.68 20.93 6.32
CA GLN A 69 -18.84 21.44 5.59
C GLN A 69 -18.79 21.13 4.08
N TYR A 70 -17.60 21.15 3.48
CA TYR A 70 -17.38 20.85 2.06
C TYR A 70 -17.08 19.36 1.82
N PHE A 71 -16.64 18.65 2.86
CA PHE A 71 -16.29 17.23 2.83
C PHE A 71 -17.16 16.39 3.78
N PRO A 72 -18.49 16.30 3.55
CA PRO A 72 -19.36 15.46 4.35
C PRO A 72 -19.03 13.97 4.19
N LEU A 73 -19.15 13.20 5.27
CA LEU A 73 -18.69 11.80 5.37
C LEU A 73 -19.31 10.87 4.32
N MET A 74 -20.64 10.89 4.18
CA MET A 74 -21.37 10.01 3.25
C MET A 74 -20.98 10.25 1.78
N PRO A 75 -21.04 11.48 1.25
CA PRO A 75 -20.57 11.75 -0.11
C PRO A 75 -19.10 11.40 -0.32
N CYS A 76 -18.21 11.73 0.62
CA CYS A 76 -16.80 11.37 0.52
C CYS A 76 -16.61 9.84 0.39
N PHE A 77 -17.31 9.07 1.23
CA PHE A 77 -17.25 7.61 1.19
C PHE A 77 -17.68 7.04 -0.16
N PHE A 78 -18.88 7.39 -0.63
CA PHE A 78 -19.43 6.82 -1.86
C PHE A 78 -18.72 7.32 -3.12
N ILE A 79 -18.37 8.60 -3.19
CA ILE A 79 -17.58 9.15 -4.31
C ILE A 79 -16.20 8.51 -4.32
N GLY A 80 -15.52 8.44 -3.16
CA GLY A 80 -14.22 7.80 -3.02
C GLY A 80 -14.26 6.35 -3.52
N MET A 81 -15.21 5.55 -3.05
CA MET A 81 -15.39 4.16 -3.46
C MET A 81 -15.71 4.04 -4.96
N ALA A 82 -16.64 4.85 -5.48
CA ALA A 82 -17.05 4.79 -6.88
C ALA A 82 -15.90 5.16 -7.83
N VAL A 83 -15.18 6.25 -7.56
CA VAL A 83 -14.03 6.64 -8.38
C VAL A 83 -12.92 5.61 -8.27
N HIS A 84 -12.65 5.04 -7.10
CA HIS A 84 -11.67 3.97 -6.94
C HIS A 84 -12.03 2.72 -7.78
N VAL A 85 -13.30 2.31 -7.82
CA VAL A 85 -13.77 1.24 -8.73
C VAL A 85 -13.55 1.61 -10.20
N ILE A 86 -13.81 2.87 -10.60
CA ILE A 86 -13.56 3.35 -11.97
C ILE A 86 -12.07 3.30 -12.31
N LEU A 87 -11.19 3.70 -11.39
CA LEU A 87 -9.73 3.62 -11.57
C LEU A 87 -9.27 2.16 -11.68
N ALA A 88 -9.86 1.25 -10.91
CA ALA A 88 -9.59 -0.18 -11.02
C ALA A 88 -10.06 -0.78 -12.35
N LEU A 89 -11.21 -0.35 -12.88
CA LEU A 89 -11.72 -0.79 -14.18
C LEU A 89 -10.92 -0.24 -15.36
N SER A 90 -10.40 0.98 -15.23
CA SER A 90 -9.64 1.66 -16.28
C SER A 90 -8.14 1.34 -16.26
N GLN A 91 -7.65 0.58 -15.27
CA GLN A 91 -6.22 0.33 -15.08
C GLN A 91 -5.50 -0.22 -16.32
N ASP A 92 -6.12 -1.15 -17.05
CA ASP A 92 -5.52 -1.76 -18.24
C ASP A 92 -5.46 -0.77 -19.42
N VAL A 93 -6.51 0.04 -19.57
CA VAL A 93 -6.60 1.05 -20.63
C VAL A 93 -5.59 2.16 -20.38
N LEU A 94 -5.52 2.66 -19.14
CA LEU A 94 -4.55 3.68 -18.72
C LEU A 94 -3.11 3.18 -18.91
N HIS A 95 -2.87 1.93 -18.53
CA HIS A 95 -1.56 1.31 -18.72
C HIS A 95 -1.18 1.20 -20.20
N ALA A 96 -2.07 0.68 -21.05
CA ALA A 96 -1.81 0.54 -22.48
C ALA A 96 -1.55 1.91 -23.15
N ALA A 97 -2.35 2.92 -22.81
CA ALA A 97 -2.17 4.28 -23.32
C ALA A 97 -0.79 4.86 -22.96
N ILE A 98 -0.32 4.61 -21.74
CA ILE A 98 0.97 5.15 -21.29
C ILE A 98 2.16 4.42 -21.90
N VAL A 99 2.08 3.09 -22.02
CA VAL A 99 3.11 2.31 -22.72
C VAL A 99 3.26 2.76 -24.17
N GLU A 100 2.14 3.05 -24.85
CA GLU A 100 2.19 3.60 -26.21
C GLU A 100 2.81 5.00 -26.24
N SER A 101 2.43 5.86 -25.30
CA SER A 101 2.93 7.24 -25.23
C SER A 101 4.43 7.32 -24.94
N ASP A 102 5.01 6.37 -24.20
CA ASP A 102 6.43 6.36 -23.86
C ASP A 102 7.33 6.06 -25.09
N LYS A 103 6.77 5.61 -26.22
CA LYS A 103 7.50 5.43 -27.50
C LYS A 103 7.86 6.76 -28.18
N HIS A 104 7.14 7.84 -27.87
CA HIS A 104 7.35 9.16 -28.47
C HIS A 104 7.87 10.15 -27.44
N TRP A 105 9.02 10.78 -27.72
CA TRP A 105 9.73 11.62 -26.73
C TRP A 105 8.91 12.81 -26.20
N SER A 106 8.08 13.45 -27.03
CA SER A 106 7.19 14.55 -26.62
C SER A 106 6.05 14.06 -25.73
N LEU A 107 5.47 12.90 -26.04
CA LEU A 107 4.43 12.25 -25.25
C LEU A 107 4.98 11.66 -23.94
N LYS A 108 6.26 11.31 -23.88
CA LYS A 108 6.94 10.80 -22.68
C LYS A 108 6.91 11.81 -21.52
N ILE A 109 7.10 13.10 -21.80
CA ILE A 109 7.01 14.17 -20.79
C ILE A 109 5.58 14.26 -20.24
N VAL A 110 4.60 14.28 -21.15
CA VAL A 110 3.16 14.31 -20.80
C VAL A 110 2.78 13.06 -19.99
N SER A 111 3.25 11.89 -20.39
CA SER A 111 3.07 10.61 -19.70
C SER A 111 3.66 10.62 -18.29
N HIS A 112 4.83 11.23 -18.10
CA HIS A 112 5.41 11.41 -16.77
C HIS A 112 4.51 12.26 -15.88
N PHE A 113 4.04 13.40 -16.38
CA PHE A 113 3.10 14.25 -15.66
C PHE A 113 1.78 13.54 -15.34
N LEU A 114 1.19 12.83 -16.31
CA LEU A 114 -0.07 12.08 -16.15
C LEU A 114 0.04 10.99 -15.09
N ARG A 115 1.18 10.28 -15.01
CA ARG A 115 1.45 9.32 -13.93
C ARG A 115 1.39 9.98 -12.55
N ARG A 116 2.05 11.12 -12.38
CA ARG A 116 2.05 11.87 -11.10
C ARG A 116 0.67 12.39 -10.74
N PHE A 117 -0.02 12.96 -11.73
CA PHE A 117 -1.38 13.45 -11.57
C PHE A 117 -2.35 12.33 -11.19
N TYR A 118 -2.26 11.18 -11.85
CA TYR A 118 -3.03 9.98 -11.50
C TYR A 118 -2.77 9.57 -10.05
N THR A 119 -1.50 9.47 -9.61
CA THR A 119 -1.16 9.12 -8.23
C THR A 119 -1.73 10.14 -7.24
N TYR A 120 -1.68 11.43 -7.55
CA TYR A 120 -2.26 12.48 -6.70
C TYR A 120 -3.78 12.37 -6.57
N VAL A 121 -4.49 12.20 -7.69
CA VAL A 121 -5.94 12.01 -7.70
C VAL A 121 -6.30 10.75 -6.92
N PHE A 122 -5.60 9.64 -7.16
CA PHE A 122 -5.84 8.39 -6.46
C PHE A 122 -5.64 8.57 -4.94
N LEU A 123 -4.54 9.18 -4.48
CA LEU A 123 -4.33 9.48 -3.05
C LEU A 123 -5.57 10.16 -2.44
N ASN A 124 -6.04 11.26 -3.04
CA ASN A 124 -7.18 12.00 -2.49
C ASN A 124 -8.48 11.20 -2.50
N ILE A 125 -8.73 10.40 -3.55
CA ILE A 125 -9.88 9.49 -3.65
C ILE A 125 -9.80 8.38 -2.59
N THR A 126 -8.61 7.85 -2.33
CA THR A 126 -8.39 6.87 -1.25
C THR A 126 -8.66 7.51 0.11
N VAL A 127 -8.18 8.74 0.36
CA VAL A 127 -8.46 9.44 1.62
C VAL A 127 -9.96 9.72 1.77
N PHE A 128 -10.68 10.11 0.71
CA PHE A 128 -12.14 10.26 0.73
C PHE A 128 -12.85 8.98 1.17
N HIS A 129 -12.46 7.85 0.57
CA HIS A 129 -13.03 6.55 0.89
C HIS A 129 -12.72 6.13 2.34
N TRP A 130 -11.47 6.26 2.77
CA TRP A 130 -11.03 5.87 4.11
C TRP A 130 -11.59 6.77 5.21
N ARG A 131 -11.49 8.09 5.05
CA ARG A 131 -12.05 9.07 5.99
C ARG A 131 -13.55 8.94 6.10
N GLY A 132 -14.24 8.86 4.96
CA GLY A 132 -15.67 8.60 4.93
C GLY A 132 -15.98 7.31 5.69
N GLY A 133 -15.27 6.22 5.41
CA GLY A 133 -15.48 4.94 6.08
C GLY A 133 -15.28 5.00 7.60
N TRP A 134 -14.21 5.65 8.08
CA TRP A 134 -13.96 5.84 9.50
C TRP A 134 -15.08 6.63 10.16
N GLY A 135 -15.42 7.80 9.61
CA GLY A 135 -16.47 8.64 10.18
C GLY A 135 -17.87 8.00 10.15
N LEU A 136 -18.18 7.20 9.12
CA LEU A 136 -19.43 6.43 9.08
C LEU A 136 -19.46 5.35 10.16
N ILE A 137 -18.38 4.59 10.32
CA ILE A 137 -18.23 3.60 11.41
C ILE A 137 -18.43 4.29 12.76
N ASP A 138 -17.73 5.40 12.99
CA ASP A 138 -17.76 6.14 14.25
C ASP A 138 -19.17 6.69 14.58
N SER A 139 -19.84 7.28 13.58
CA SER A 139 -21.18 7.86 13.72
C SER A 139 -22.30 6.83 13.89
N TYR A 140 -22.31 5.76 13.08
CA TYR A 140 -23.36 4.74 13.13
C TYR A 140 -23.21 3.76 14.30
N LEU A 141 -21.99 3.56 14.79
CA LEU A 141 -21.70 2.69 15.93
C LEU A 141 -21.51 3.47 17.23
N HIS A 142 -21.82 4.77 17.19
CA HIS A 142 -21.85 5.68 18.35
C HIS A 142 -20.56 5.62 19.19
N ILE A 143 -19.40 5.61 18.52
CA ILE A 143 -18.11 5.70 19.22
C ILE A 143 -17.98 7.11 19.78
N GLN A 144 -17.75 7.20 21.09
CA GLN A 144 -17.52 8.45 21.78
C GLN A 144 -16.03 8.78 21.81
N PHE A 145 -15.71 10.07 21.80
CA PHE A 145 -14.35 10.55 21.81
C PHE A 145 -14.17 11.69 22.80
N THR A 146 -12.99 11.74 23.40
CA THR A 146 -12.54 12.88 24.21
C THR A 146 -12.28 14.11 23.32
N LYS A 147 -12.04 15.26 23.95
CA LYS A 147 -11.63 16.49 23.25
C LYS A 147 -10.37 16.31 22.39
N ASP A 148 -9.48 15.42 22.81
CA ASP A 148 -8.23 15.10 22.11
C ASP A 148 -8.43 14.00 21.03
N SER A 149 -9.69 13.72 20.65
CA SER A 149 -10.06 12.70 19.66
C SER A 149 -9.62 11.27 20.01
N VAL A 150 -9.57 10.94 21.31
CA VAL A 150 -9.28 9.59 21.81
C VAL A 150 -10.58 8.86 22.08
N ALA A 151 -10.72 7.62 21.58
CA ALA A 151 -11.94 6.83 21.79
C ALA A 151 -12.19 6.51 23.28
N GLU A 152 -13.46 6.62 23.71
CA GLU A 152 -13.89 6.31 25.07
C GLU A 152 -14.46 4.88 25.19
N LYS A 153 -14.48 4.34 26.42
CA LYS A 153 -14.95 2.98 26.70
C LYS A 153 -16.47 2.84 26.62
N GLU A 154 -17.21 3.91 26.87
CA GLU A 154 -18.67 3.89 26.87
C GLU A 154 -19.21 3.72 25.44
N GLY A 155 -20.22 2.86 25.26
CA GLY A 155 -20.88 2.64 23.96
C GLY A 155 -20.12 1.77 22.94
N ILE A 156 -18.85 1.43 23.17
CA ILE A 156 -17.98 0.82 22.14
C ILE A 156 -18.23 -0.67 21.82
N HIS A 157 -19.09 -1.34 22.60
CA HIS A 157 -19.33 -2.78 22.51
C HIS A 157 -19.84 -3.22 21.12
N TRP A 158 -20.77 -2.46 20.51
CA TRP A 158 -21.27 -2.76 19.16
C TRP A 158 -20.17 -2.67 18.12
N PHE A 159 -19.32 -1.65 18.23
CA PHE A 159 -18.16 -1.50 17.37
C PHE A 159 -17.21 -2.68 17.48
N LEU A 160 -16.84 -3.09 18.70
CA LEU A 160 -15.93 -4.22 18.91
C LEU A 160 -16.49 -5.53 18.33
N MET A 161 -17.79 -5.79 18.49
CA MET A 161 -18.42 -6.98 17.90
C MET A 161 -18.36 -6.99 16.37
N ILE A 162 -18.68 -5.85 15.73
CA ILE A 162 -18.59 -5.71 14.27
C ILE A 162 -17.14 -5.81 13.80
N TRP A 163 -16.22 -5.18 14.52
CA TRP A 163 -14.79 -5.25 14.22
C TRP A 163 -14.27 -6.69 14.26
N VAL A 164 -14.60 -7.46 15.30
CA VAL A 164 -14.24 -8.89 15.40
C VAL A 164 -14.85 -9.68 14.25
N ALA A 165 -16.12 -9.43 13.88
CA ALA A 165 -16.76 -10.10 12.76
C ALA A 165 -16.06 -9.79 11.42
N CYS A 166 -15.70 -8.52 11.17
CA CYS A 166 -14.95 -8.10 9.99
C CYS A 166 -13.53 -8.69 9.97
N PHE A 167 -12.86 -8.76 11.12
CA PHE A 167 -11.53 -9.36 11.25
C PHE A 167 -11.55 -10.86 10.95
N ILE A 168 -12.52 -11.59 11.51
CA ILE A 168 -12.73 -13.02 11.20
C ILE A 168 -13.03 -13.18 9.70
N THR A 169 -13.85 -12.31 9.13
CA THR A 169 -14.17 -12.33 7.70
C THR A 169 -12.90 -12.16 6.85
N LEU A 170 -12.01 -11.24 7.19
CA LEU A 170 -10.71 -11.07 6.53
C LEU A 170 -9.85 -12.33 6.58
N ILE A 171 -9.78 -13.00 7.73
CA ILE A 171 -9.03 -14.26 7.87
C ILE A 171 -9.63 -15.34 6.97
N VAL A 172 -10.97 -15.52 7.00
CA VAL A 172 -11.67 -16.55 6.23
C VAL A 172 -11.48 -16.36 4.73
N ILE A 173 -11.53 -15.13 4.24
CA ILE A 173 -11.29 -14.82 2.83
C ILE A 173 -9.81 -14.69 2.47
N LYS A 174 -8.90 -14.92 3.43
CA LYS A 174 -7.43 -14.87 3.25
C LYS A 174 -6.96 -13.49 2.75
N GLY A 175 -7.47 -12.45 3.42
CA GLY A 175 -7.34 -11.06 3.03
C GLY A 175 -6.46 -10.20 3.94
N LEU A 176 -5.83 -10.73 4.98
CA LEU A 176 -5.16 -9.93 6.00
C LEU A 176 -3.97 -9.13 5.44
N ARG A 177 -3.23 -9.68 4.47
CA ARG A 177 -2.07 -8.99 3.89
C ARG A 177 -2.42 -7.66 3.21
N ASN A 178 -3.68 -7.46 2.83
CA ASN A 178 -4.14 -6.21 2.23
C ASN A 178 -4.15 -5.03 3.21
N ALA A 179 -3.97 -5.28 4.51
CA ALA A 179 -3.82 -4.25 5.52
C ALA A 179 -2.37 -3.78 5.72
N ILE A 180 -1.39 -4.39 5.03
CA ILE A 180 0.02 -3.98 5.09
C ILE A 180 0.24 -2.66 4.35
N ALA A 181 0.97 -1.75 4.99
CA ALA A 181 1.33 -0.43 4.49
C ALA A 181 2.82 -0.15 4.80
N PRO A 182 3.39 1.00 4.37
CA PRO A 182 4.68 1.46 4.86
C PRO A 182 4.77 1.39 6.40
N PRO A 183 5.88 0.92 7.01
CA PRO A 183 7.21 0.72 6.40
C PRO A 183 7.43 -0.67 5.78
N PHE A 184 6.44 -1.54 5.80
CA PHE A 184 6.62 -2.92 5.35
C PHE A 184 6.38 -3.11 3.86
N ALA A 185 5.71 -2.16 3.21
CA ALA A 185 5.56 -2.13 1.76
C ALA A 185 5.89 -0.75 1.21
N ILE A 186 6.84 -0.67 0.27
CA ILE A 186 7.15 0.53 -0.51
C ILE A 186 6.86 0.23 -1.97
N CYS A 187 6.17 1.15 -2.64
CA CYS A 187 5.89 1.10 -4.06
C CYS A 187 6.67 2.21 -4.76
N ILE A 188 7.57 1.84 -5.68
CA ILE A 188 8.37 2.76 -6.49
C ILE A 188 7.54 3.24 -7.69
N ASP A 189 7.78 4.47 -8.14
CA ASP A 189 7.07 5.17 -9.21
C ASP A 189 7.59 4.84 -10.62
N LYS A 190 8.38 3.77 -10.75
CA LYS A 190 9.02 3.37 -12.00
C LYS A 190 8.27 2.22 -12.67
N GLY A 191 8.20 2.27 -14.00
CA GLY A 191 7.81 1.15 -14.87
C GLY A 191 6.32 0.93 -15.11
N ASN A 192 6.01 -0.28 -15.59
CA ASN A 192 4.70 -0.76 -16.06
C ASN A 192 3.63 -0.91 -14.97
N TYR A 193 3.94 -0.55 -13.72
CA TYR A 193 3.15 -0.88 -12.53
C TYR A 193 2.52 0.34 -11.85
N VAL A 194 2.64 1.53 -12.44
CA VAL A 194 1.98 2.74 -11.92
C VAL A 194 0.45 2.62 -11.95
N PHE A 195 -0.12 1.85 -12.89
CA PHE A 195 -1.57 1.69 -13.02
C PHE A 195 -2.06 0.29 -12.67
N LYS A 196 -1.26 -0.74 -12.92
CA LYS A 196 -1.68 -2.14 -12.78
C LYS A 196 -1.56 -2.62 -11.34
N PHE A 197 -2.64 -3.20 -10.84
CA PHE A 197 -2.69 -3.86 -9.54
C PHE A 197 -3.69 -5.03 -9.57
N PRO A 198 -3.44 -6.12 -8.82
CA PRO A 198 -4.30 -7.30 -8.88
C PRO A 198 -5.66 -7.03 -8.23
N THR A 199 -6.76 -7.47 -8.85
CA THR A 199 -8.05 -7.63 -8.18
C THR A 199 -8.18 -9.02 -7.57
N MET A 200 -9.16 -9.23 -6.68
CA MET A 200 -9.34 -10.49 -5.94
C MET A 200 -9.44 -11.71 -6.87
N PHE A 201 -10.28 -11.59 -7.91
CA PHE A 201 -10.55 -12.68 -8.85
C PHE A 201 -9.78 -12.55 -10.17
N LYS A 202 -8.97 -11.48 -10.33
CA LYS A 202 -8.16 -11.20 -11.52
C LYS A 202 -8.95 -11.26 -12.83
N ARG A 203 -10.20 -10.78 -12.82
CA ARG A 203 -11.08 -10.74 -14.00
C ARG A 203 -10.79 -9.51 -14.86
N THR A 204 -10.78 -9.70 -16.17
CA THR A 204 -10.51 -8.62 -17.13
C THR A 204 -11.75 -8.31 -17.98
N ASN A 205 -11.87 -7.05 -18.45
CA ASN A 205 -12.97 -6.63 -19.31
C ASN A 205 -13.07 -7.44 -20.62
N LYS A 206 -11.93 -7.97 -21.10
CA LYS A 206 -11.89 -8.84 -22.30
C LYS A 206 -12.63 -10.17 -22.11
N GLN A 207 -12.73 -10.69 -20.88
CA GLN A 207 -13.43 -11.95 -20.60
C GLN A 207 -14.94 -11.72 -20.45
N SER A 208 -15.32 -10.79 -19.59
CA SER A 208 -16.70 -10.40 -19.34
C SER A 208 -16.69 -9.09 -18.56
N SER A 209 -17.29 -8.04 -19.14
CA SER A 209 -17.38 -6.72 -18.49
C SER A 209 -18.11 -6.80 -17.15
N LEU A 210 -19.17 -7.61 -17.05
CA LEU A 210 -19.90 -7.77 -15.79
C LEU A 210 -19.04 -8.40 -14.69
N LEU A 211 -18.31 -9.48 -15.00
CA LEU A 211 -17.43 -10.13 -14.01
C LEU A 211 -16.26 -9.23 -13.61
N ALA A 212 -15.73 -8.41 -14.51
CA ALA A 212 -14.70 -7.43 -14.21
C ALA A 212 -15.23 -6.32 -13.29
N ILE A 213 -16.43 -5.81 -13.54
CA ILE A 213 -17.13 -4.85 -12.67
C ILE A 213 -17.35 -5.44 -11.28
N LEU A 214 -17.88 -6.66 -11.20
CA LEU A 214 -18.12 -7.33 -9.92
C LEU A 214 -16.83 -7.61 -9.15
N ASP A 215 -15.75 -7.99 -9.83
CA ASP A 215 -14.44 -8.20 -9.20
C ASP A 215 -13.84 -6.90 -8.68
N CYS A 216 -13.92 -5.80 -9.44
CA CYS A 216 -13.48 -4.48 -8.99
C CYS A 216 -14.31 -4.00 -7.78
N PHE A 217 -15.64 -4.17 -7.84
CA PHE A 217 -16.53 -3.81 -6.74
C PHE A 217 -16.23 -4.64 -5.49
N PHE A 218 -16.02 -5.96 -5.63
CA PHE A 218 -15.63 -6.80 -4.49
C PHE A 218 -14.27 -6.39 -3.92
N SER A 219 -13.29 -6.12 -4.79
CA SER A 219 -11.94 -5.73 -4.40
C SER A 219 -11.86 -4.38 -3.70
N VAL A 220 -12.68 -3.41 -4.10
CA VAL A 220 -12.68 -2.06 -3.47
C VAL A 220 -13.73 -1.98 -2.35
N GLY A 221 -14.96 -2.38 -2.65
CA GLY A 221 -16.12 -2.22 -1.77
C GLY A 221 -16.23 -3.26 -0.66
N VAL A 222 -15.75 -4.49 -0.84
CA VAL A 222 -15.75 -5.50 0.23
C VAL A 222 -14.38 -5.55 0.90
N MET A 223 -13.33 -5.90 0.14
CA MET A 223 -11.98 -6.05 0.70
C MET A 223 -11.46 -4.73 1.28
N GLY A 224 -11.60 -3.62 0.54
CA GLY A 224 -11.17 -2.30 1.01
C GLY A 224 -11.85 -1.88 2.31
N ASN A 225 -13.18 -2.04 2.41
CA ASN A 225 -13.91 -1.66 3.62
C ASN A 225 -13.61 -2.59 4.81
N LEU A 226 -13.36 -3.88 4.58
CA LEU A 226 -12.90 -4.77 5.64
C LEU A 226 -11.53 -4.32 6.20
N VAL A 227 -10.59 -3.92 5.33
CA VAL A 227 -9.29 -3.38 5.74
C VAL A 227 -9.44 -2.05 6.49
N VAL A 228 -10.32 -1.16 6.01
CA VAL A 228 -10.66 0.11 6.68
C VAL A 228 -11.16 -0.15 8.11
N THR A 229 -12.11 -1.09 8.27
CA THR A 229 -12.63 -1.48 9.60
C THR A 229 -11.53 -2.08 10.47
N LEU A 230 -10.67 -2.95 9.93
CA LEU A 230 -9.55 -3.54 10.67
C LEU A 230 -8.62 -2.46 11.23
N TRP A 231 -8.18 -1.52 10.37
CA TRP A 231 -7.32 -0.40 10.75
C TRP A 231 -7.96 0.48 11.81
N ARG A 232 -9.23 0.87 11.60
CA ARG A 232 -9.97 1.69 12.54
C ARG A 232 -10.07 1.01 13.91
N GLY A 233 -10.39 -0.29 13.96
CA GLY A 233 -10.52 -0.98 15.24
C GLY A 233 -9.22 -1.25 15.96
N LEU A 234 -8.10 -1.47 15.25
CA LEU A 234 -6.79 -1.50 15.90
C LEU A 234 -6.44 -0.12 16.49
N TRP A 235 -6.76 0.97 15.79
CA TRP A 235 -6.54 2.33 16.30
C TRP A 235 -7.35 2.60 17.57
N VAL A 236 -8.65 2.27 17.54
CA VAL A 236 -9.55 2.38 18.71
C VAL A 236 -9.07 1.52 19.87
N LEU A 237 -8.68 0.27 19.61
CA LEU A 237 -8.17 -0.61 20.67
C LEU A 237 -6.95 -0.01 21.35
N ILE A 238 -6.04 0.61 20.58
CA ILE A 238 -4.87 1.31 21.13
C ILE A 238 -5.31 2.52 21.97
N ASP A 239 -6.29 3.31 21.52
CA ASP A 239 -6.86 4.41 22.30
C ASP A 239 -7.39 3.94 23.66
N LEU A 240 -8.02 2.76 23.72
CA LEU A 240 -8.58 2.21 24.95
C LEU A 240 -7.55 1.64 25.94
N ILE A 241 -6.42 1.11 25.44
CA ILE A 241 -5.47 0.34 26.25
C ILE A 241 -4.17 1.09 26.56
N LEU A 242 -3.71 1.97 25.67
CA LEU A 242 -2.38 2.56 25.77
C LEU A 242 -2.45 3.96 26.36
N LEU A 243 -2.33 4.03 27.69
CA LEU A 243 -2.33 5.29 28.46
C LEU A 243 -3.52 6.20 28.09
N PRO A 244 -4.78 5.70 28.18
CA PRO A 244 -5.96 6.40 27.68
C PRO A 244 -6.16 7.79 28.31
N ASP A 245 -5.73 7.97 29.55
CA ASP A 245 -5.89 9.21 30.30
C ASP A 245 -4.83 10.28 29.95
N ASN A 246 -3.84 9.96 29.12
CA ASN A 246 -2.79 10.90 28.72
C ASN A 246 -2.47 10.79 27.23
N PHE A 247 -3.09 11.66 26.44
CA PHE A 247 -2.94 11.69 24.99
C PHE A 247 -1.48 11.84 24.53
N ILE A 248 -0.68 12.70 25.20
CA ILE A 248 0.71 12.94 24.82
C ILE A 248 1.56 11.68 25.05
N TRP A 249 1.49 11.08 26.24
CA TRP A 249 2.24 9.87 26.53
C TRP A 249 1.75 8.68 25.71
N SER A 250 0.44 8.53 25.49
CA SER A 250 -0.12 7.53 24.58
C SER A 250 0.47 7.64 23.17
N SER A 251 0.62 8.86 22.66
CA SER A 251 1.15 9.14 21.33
C SER A 251 2.63 8.77 21.21
N TRP A 252 3.46 9.20 22.16
CA TRP A 252 4.88 8.83 22.21
C TRP A 252 5.08 7.33 22.46
N SER A 253 4.31 6.72 23.36
CA SER A 253 4.35 5.28 23.59
C SER A 253 3.96 4.51 22.34
N SER A 254 2.98 4.98 21.55
CA SER A 254 2.64 4.35 20.27
C SER A 254 3.80 4.38 19.29
N LEU A 255 4.46 5.54 19.17
CA LEU A 255 5.61 5.71 18.28
C LEU A 255 6.77 4.79 18.68
N VAL A 256 7.15 4.80 19.97
CA VAL A 256 8.28 4.00 20.48
C VAL A 256 7.97 2.51 20.38
N LEU A 257 6.79 2.06 20.82
CA LEU A 257 6.39 0.65 20.71
C LEU A 257 6.29 0.23 19.24
N GLY A 258 5.73 1.06 18.38
CA GLY A 258 5.67 0.82 16.93
C GLY A 258 7.06 0.57 16.34
N LEU A 259 8.04 1.43 16.64
CA LEU A 259 9.43 1.26 16.19
C LEU A 259 10.06 -0.04 16.71
N LEU A 260 9.84 -0.39 17.99
CA LEU A 260 10.36 -1.62 18.58
C LEU A 260 9.76 -2.87 17.91
N VAL A 261 8.44 -2.89 17.70
CA VAL A 261 7.75 -4.01 17.06
C VAL A 261 8.10 -4.10 15.57
N ILE A 262 8.31 -2.97 14.88
CA ILE A 262 8.84 -2.95 13.51
C ILE A 262 10.21 -3.63 13.43
N GLY A 263 11.12 -3.29 14.35
CA GLY A 263 12.43 -3.95 14.43
C GLY A 263 12.31 -5.46 14.66
N LEU A 264 11.39 -5.88 15.54
CA LEU A 264 11.09 -7.29 15.79
C LEU A 264 10.54 -7.99 14.54
N VAL A 265 9.59 -7.39 13.83
CA VAL A 265 9.00 -7.94 12.60
C VAL A 265 10.09 -8.18 11.55
N PHE A 266 10.92 -7.18 11.25
CA PHE A 266 12.03 -7.36 10.31
C PHE A 266 13.02 -8.44 10.76
N ARG A 267 13.29 -8.54 12.07
CA ARG A 267 14.17 -9.58 12.62
C ARG A 267 13.57 -10.98 12.43
N LEU A 268 12.26 -11.12 12.60
CA LEU A 268 11.53 -12.40 12.47
C LEU A 268 11.31 -12.81 11.01
N GLN A 269 11.39 -11.90 10.03
CA GLN A 269 11.07 -12.19 8.63
C GLN A 269 11.74 -13.46 8.07
N ASN A 270 13.05 -13.64 8.28
CA ASN A 270 13.76 -14.81 7.75
C ASN A 270 13.32 -16.11 8.44
N PHE A 271 13.04 -16.05 9.74
CA PHE A 271 12.50 -17.18 10.49
C PHE A 271 11.11 -17.56 9.98
N MET A 272 10.21 -16.58 9.83
CA MET A 272 8.86 -16.81 9.32
C MET A 272 8.88 -17.33 7.88
N LYS A 273 9.74 -16.79 7.02
CA LYS A 273 9.95 -17.30 5.66
C LYS A 273 10.34 -18.78 5.67
N ASN A 274 11.29 -19.15 6.53
CA ASN A 274 11.74 -20.54 6.68
C ASN A 274 10.65 -21.48 7.23
N LEU A 275 9.72 -20.98 8.06
CA LEU A 275 8.57 -21.77 8.49
C LEU A 275 7.58 -21.95 7.34
N CYS A 276 7.28 -20.88 6.59
CA CYS A 276 6.36 -20.93 5.46
C CYS A 276 6.89 -21.72 4.25
N THR A 277 8.21 -21.89 4.11
CA THR A 277 8.80 -22.80 3.09
C THR A 277 8.64 -24.27 3.47
N LYS A 278 8.65 -24.59 4.76
CA LYS A 278 8.57 -25.96 5.29
C LYS A 278 7.14 -26.43 5.55
N THR A 279 6.15 -25.55 5.39
CA THR A 279 4.74 -25.84 5.69
C THR A 279 3.87 -25.63 4.45
N SER A 280 2.69 -26.25 4.43
CA SER A 280 1.73 -26.14 3.33
C SER A 280 0.29 -26.06 3.87
N GLY A 281 -0.67 -25.81 2.98
CA GLY A 281 -2.09 -25.79 3.30
C GLY A 281 -2.46 -24.77 4.39
N LEU A 282 -3.33 -25.17 5.31
CA LEU A 282 -3.84 -24.32 6.39
C LEU A 282 -2.75 -23.89 7.37
N THR A 283 -1.81 -24.77 7.71
CA THR A 283 -0.71 -24.45 8.64
C THR A 283 0.14 -23.28 8.13
N LYS A 284 0.46 -23.27 6.83
CA LYS A 284 1.19 -22.16 6.21
C LYS A 284 0.41 -20.84 6.32
N ILE A 285 -0.90 -20.89 6.11
CA ILE A 285 -1.78 -19.71 6.21
C ILE A 285 -1.78 -19.18 7.63
N VAL A 286 -2.01 -20.02 8.65
CA VAL A 286 -2.01 -19.61 10.06
C VAL A 286 -0.68 -18.96 10.47
N ILE A 287 0.46 -19.53 10.03
CA ILE A 287 1.79 -18.98 10.29
C ILE A 287 1.97 -17.62 9.61
N ALA A 288 1.53 -17.48 8.36
CA ALA A 288 1.61 -16.24 7.61
C ALA A 288 0.71 -15.15 8.24
N ASP A 289 -0.54 -15.50 8.55
CA ASP A 289 -1.54 -14.60 9.14
C ASP A 289 -1.10 -14.11 10.51
N PHE A 290 -0.52 -14.97 11.35
CA PHE A 290 0.05 -14.56 12.64
C PHE A 290 1.12 -13.47 12.47
N TYR A 291 2.03 -13.64 11.51
CA TYR A 291 3.06 -12.66 11.23
C TYR A 291 2.51 -11.37 10.60
N ILE A 292 1.51 -11.48 9.74
CA ILE A 292 0.80 -10.33 9.17
C ILE A 292 0.07 -9.56 10.25
N ILE A 293 -0.61 -10.21 11.21
CA ILE A 293 -1.27 -9.56 12.35
C ILE A 293 -0.26 -8.78 13.18
N LEU A 294 0.88 -9.39 13.51
CA LEU A 294 1.97 -8.70 14.21
C LEU A 294 2.46 -7.48 13.44
N SER A 295 2.58 -7.60 12.11
CA SER A 295 2.96 -6.52 11.22
C SER A 295 1.91 -5.40 11.21
N CYS A 296 0.62 -5.72 11.14
CA CYS A 296 -0.47 -4.74 11.20
C CYS A 296 -0.44 -3.97 12.52
N ILE A 297 -0.27 -4.65 13.67
CA ILE A 297 -0.16 -3.98 14.98
C ILE A 297 1.02 -2.99 15.00
N ALA A 298 2.18 -3.40 14.46
CA ALA A 298 3.35 -2.54 14.39
C ALA A 298 3.12 -1.29 13.51
N ILE A 299 2.47 -1.48 12.34
CA ILE A 299 2.09 -0.39 11.44
C ILE A 299 1.17 0.61 12.16
N ILE A 300 0.09 0.14 12.78
CA ILE A 300 -0.89 1.02 13.42
C ILE A 300 -0.27 1.81 14.56
N LEU A 301 0.53 1.16 15.43
CA LEU A 301 1.25 1.86 16.51
C LEU A 301 2.15 2.97 15.95
N TYR A 302 2.90 2.65 14.89
CA TYR A 302 3.81 3.61 14.27
C TYR A 302 3.06 4.76 13.60
N TRP A 303 2.05 4.47 12.77
CA TRP A 303 1.24 5.47 12.08
C TRP A 303 0.51 6.37 13.07
N ARG A 304 -0.14 5.80 14.09
CA ARG A 304 -0.78 6.56 15.17
C ARG A 304 0.21 7.43 15.91
N GLY A 305 1.39 6.90 16.22
CA GLY A 305 2.46 7.64 16.88
C GLY A 305 2.91 8.86 16.08
N VAL A 306 3.28 8.67 14.81
CA VAL A 306 3.70 9.78 13.92
C VAL A 306 2.56 10.79 13.74
N TRP A 307 1.34 10.30 13.48
CA TRP A 307 0.16 11.14 13.28
C TRP A 307 -0.14 12.03 14.49
N ASN A 308 -0.19 11.44 15.69
CA ASN A 308 -0.56 12.17 16.89
C ASN A 308 0.56 13.09 17.39
N VAL A 309 1.84 12.66 17.31
CA VAL A 309 2.97 13.56 17.61
C VAL A 309 2.95 14.77 16.67
N THR A 310 2.59 14.58 15.40
CA THR A 310 2.39 15.70 14.46
C THR A 310 1.22 16.59 14.88
N ASN A 311 0.09 16.01 15.32
CA ASN A 311 -1.03 16.80 15.85
C ASN A 311 -0.66 17.64 17.08
N ILE A 312 0.21 17.12 17.95
CA ILE A 312 0.60 17.81 19.19
C ILE A 312 1.56 18.97 18.90
N TYR A 313 2.53 18.78 17.99
CA TYR A 313 3.67 19.71 17.87
C TYR A 313 3.75 20.48 16.55
N PHE A 314 3.13 20.02 15.46
CA PHE A 314 3.26 20.67 14.15
C PHE A 314 2.11 21.63 13.87
N LEU A 315 2.36 22.92 14.14
CA LEU A 315 1.38 24.00 13.96
C LEU A 315 0.02 23.70 14.63
N PRO A 316 -0.01 23.41 15.96
CA PRO A 316 -1.24 23.03 16.64
C PRO A 316 -2.30 24.14 16.65
N ASP A 317 -1.86 25.41 16.61
CA ASP A 317 -2.74 26.59 16.62
C ASP A 317 -3.35 26.91 15.24
N ASP A 318 -2.82 26.32 14.17
CA ASP A 318 -3.30 26.51 12.79
C ASP A 318 -3.44 25.14 12.08
N PRO A 319 -4.52 24.39 12.39
CA PRO A 319 -4.72 23.05 11.86
C PRO A 319 -4.93 23.03 10.34
N GLU A 320 -5.43 24.13 9.74
CA GLU A 320 -5.59 24.23 8.29
C GLU A 320 -4.23 24.29 7.60
N LEU A 321 -3.36 25.21 8.02
CA LEU A 321 -2.01 25.31 7.48
C LEU A 321 -1.19 24.05 7.78
N SER A 322 -1.34 23.51 9.00
CA SER A 322 -0.74 22.23 9.39
C SER A 322 -1.11 21.11 8.42
N GLY A 323 -2.40 21.01 8.07
CA GLY A 323 -2.92 20.03 7.11
C GLY A 323 -2.33 20.22 5.71
N ILE A 324 -2.41 21.44 5.17
CA ILE A 324 -1.93 21.80 3.83
C ILE A 324 -0.42 21.52 3.70
N LEU A 325 0.40 21.99 4.65
CA LEU A 325 1.84 21.79 4.62
C LEU A 325 2.20 20.31 4.74
N SER A 326 1.60 19.59 5.69
CA SER A 326 1.85 18.15 5.84
C SER A 326 1.52 17.40 4.55
N HIS A 327 0.41 17.74 3.89
CA HIS A 327 -0.01 17.11 2.65
C HIS A 327 1.03 17.28 1.53
N PHE A 328 1.38 18.54 1.22
CA PHE A 328 2.27 18.85 0.11
C PHE A 328 3.71 18.45 0.39
N ILE A 329 4.21 18.61 1.63
CA ILE A 329 5.54 18.13 2.01
C ILE A 329 5.62 16.62 1.84
N GLY A 330 4.66 15.88 2.41
CA GLY A 330 4.61 14.43 2.29
C GLY A 330 4.56 13.96 0.83
N TYR A 331 3.61 14.48 0.05
CA TYR A 331 3.43 14.08 -1.34
C TYR A 331 4.64 14.46 -2.23
N MET A 332 5.12 15.71 -2.17
CA MET A 332 6.17 16.18 -3.07
C MET A 332 7.51 15.50 -2.81
N PHE A 333 7.87 15.29 -1.54
CA PHE A 333 9.09 14.55 -1.23
C PHE A 333 9.02 13.10 -1.69
N LEU A 334 7.86 12.43 -1.57
CA LEU A 334 7.69 11.08 -2.12
C LEU A 334 7.76 11.04 -3.65
N VAL A 335 7.28 12.08 -4.33
CA VAL A 335 7.43 12.20 -5.79
C VAL A 335 8.90 12.34 -6.19
N VAL A 336 9.66 13.19 -5.46
CA VAL A 336 11.11 13.38 -5.66
C VAL A 336 11.88 12.08 -5.39
N LEU A 337 11.53 11.36 -4.33
CA LEU A 337 12.08 10.04 -4.01
C LEU A 337 11.59 8.95 -4.98
N GLY A 338 10.62 9.22 -5.84
CA GLY A 338 10.06 8.23 -6.74
C GLY A 338 9.38 7.07 -6.02
N CYS A 339 8.71 7.32 -4.88
CA CYS A 339 7.95 6.32 -4.13
C CYS A 339 6.52 6.78 -3.75
N SER A 340 5.97 7.78 -4.44
CA SER A 340 4.61 8.31 -4.25
C SER A 340 3.50 7.26 -4.43
N ASN A 341 3.71 6.18 -5.16
CA ASN A 341 2.76 5.06 -5.22
C ASN A 341 2.60 4.34 -3.88
N SER A 342 3.50 4.54 -2.92
CA SER A 342 3.38 4.01 -1.54
C SER A 342 2.23 4.67 -0.77
N LEU A 343 1.70 5.79 -1.28
CA LEU A 343 0.53 6.47 -0.73
C LEU A 343 -0.80 5.76 -1.01
N LEU A 344 -0.81 4.85 -1.99
CA LEU A 344 -2.04 4.30 -2.55
C LEU A 344 -2.40 2.97 -1.88
N VAL A 345 -3.68 2.83 -1.53
CA VAL A 345 -4.24 1.52 -1.14
C VAL A 345 -4.84 0.89 -2.38
N ARG A 346 -4.12 -0.06 -2.96
CA ARG A 346 -4.53 -0.74 -4.20
C ARG A 346 -4.03 -2.16 -4.24
N GLY A 347 -4.73 -2.97 -5.01
CA GLY A 347 -4.41 -4.37 -5.16
C GLY A 347 -5.05 -5.23 -4.07
N VAL A 348 -5.37 -6.47 -4.44
CA VAL A 348 -5.81 -7.52 -3.53
C VAL A 348 -4.88 -8.72 -3.67
N TYR A 349 -4.30 -9.10 -2.53
CA TYR A 349 -3.39 -10.21 -2.36
C TYR A 349 -4.06 -11.25 -1.46
N ILE A 350 -3.89 -12.53 -1.82
CA ILE A 350 -4.47 -13.65 -1.10
C ILE A 350 -3.40 -14.27 -0.22
N ASP A 351 -3.68 -14.41 1.06
CA ASP A 351 -2.72 -14.91 2.05
C ASP A 351 -2.23 -16.33 1.71
N GLY A 352 -0.92 -16.54 1.88
CA GLY A 352 -0.26 -17.83 1.64
C GLY A 352 -0.13 -18.26 0.17
N LYS A 353 -0.55 -17.43 -0.81
CA LYS A 353 -0.57 -17.78 -2.23
C LYS A 353 0.81 -17.90 -2.86
N GLU A 354 1.77 -17.07 -2.45
CA GLU A 354 3.11 -17.09 -3.04
C GLU A 354 3.93 -18.33 -2.62
N PRO A 355 4.70 -18.93 -3.54
CA PRO A 355 5.53 -20.10 -3.24
C PRO A 355 6.73 -19.73 -2.37
N ASN A 356 7.42 -20.76 -1.85
CA ASN A 356 8.73 -20.62 -1.19
C ASN A 356 8.77 -19.61 -0.03
N GLY A 357 7.67 -19.49 0.72
CA GLY A 357 7.56 -18.58 1.86
C GLY A 357 7.60 -17.10 1.50
N GLU A 358 7.49 -16.72 0.23
CA GLU A 358 7.49 -15.31 -0.21
C GLU A 358 6.25 -14.54 0.27
N CYS A 359 5.20 -15.24 0.71
CA CYS A 359 3.97 -14.63 1.22
C CYS A 359 4.18 -13.79 2.50
N VAL A 360 5.29 -13.98 3.21
CA VAL A 360 5.67 -13.21 4.42
C VAL A 360 6.88 -12.29 4.19
N VAL A 361 7.35 -12.15 2.94
CA VAL A 361 8.46 -11.25 2.62
C VAL A 361 7.90 -9.85 2.41
N LEU A 362 8.39 -8.90 3.20
CA LEU A 362 7.95 -7.51 3.19
C LEU A 362 8.67 -6.74 2.06
N PRO A 363 7.92 -6.16 1.09
CA PRO A 363 8.51 -5.48 -0.06
C PRO A 363 8.96 -4.06 0.29
N CYS A 364 10.08 -3.92 1.01
CA CYS A 364 10.67 -2.61 1.36
C CYS A 364 12.02 -2.36 0.65
N GLN A 365 12.27 -2.97 -0.51
CA GLN A 365 13.59 -3.06 -1.15
C GLN A 365 13.92 -1.86 -2.06
N TYR A 366 13.85 -0.64 -1.54
CA TYR A 366 13.93 0.58 -2.35
C TYR A 366 15.23 0.71 -3.16
N LEU A 367 16.39 0.75 -2.51
CA LEU A 367 17.69 0.95 -3.17
C LEU A 367 18.08 -0.26 -4.02
N ARG A 368 17.77 -1.47 -3.53
CA ARG A 368 18.04 -2.69 -4.29
C ARG A 368 17.34 -2.71 -5.65
N ILE A 369 16.07 -2.28 -5.70
CA ILE A 369 15.35 -2.18 -6.98
C ILE A 369 15.96 -1.10 -7.89
N ILE A 370 16.45 0.01 -7.34
CA ILE A 370 17.08 1.07 -8.13
C ILE A 370 18.38 0.58 -8.75
N PHE A 371 19.26 -0.03 -7.95
CA PHE A 371 20.54 -0.54 -8.44
C PHE A 371 20.38 -1.72 -9.41
N GLU A 372 19.47 -2.67 -9.13
CA GLU A 372 19.18 -3.77 -10.06
C GLU A 372 18.68 -3.27 -11.43
N GLN A 373 17.97 -2.14 -11.46
CA GLN A 373 17.50 -1.53 -12.70
C GLN A 373 18.62 -0.81 -13.46
N GLU A 374 19.50 -0.09 -12.76
CA GLU A 374 20.68 0.55 -13.38
C GLU A 374 21.59 -0.50 -14.04
N ASP A 375 21.90 -1.59 -13.33
CA ASP A 375 22.68 -2.71 -13.86
C ASP A 375 22.04 -3.29 -15.14
N SER A 376 20.71 -3.48 -15.15
CA SER A 376 20.00 -4.03 -16.32
C SER A 376 20.01 -3.09 -17.54
N CYS A 377 19.96 -1.77 -17.30
CA CYS A 377 20.04 -0.79 -18.39
C CYS A 377 21.44 -0.72 -18.98
N GLU A 378 22.49 -0.83 -18.15
CA GLU A 378 23.88 -0.89 -18.62
C GLU A 378 24.15 -2.16 -19.44
N GLU A 379 23.63 -3.32 -18.99
CA GLU A 379 23.72 -4.58 -19.73
C GLU A 379 23.04 -4.46 -21.12
N GLU A 380 21.81 -3.93 -21.19
CA GLU A 380 21.09 -3.73 -22.47
C GLU A 380 21.80 -2.75 -23.42
N GLU A 381 22.38 -1.65 -22.92
CA GLU A 381 23.15 -0.70 -23.74
C GLU A 381 24.46 -1.33 -24.26
N SER A 382 25.11 -2.17 -23.46
CA SER A 382 26.33 -2.89 -23.85
C SER A 382 26.06 -3.93 -24.95
N ASP A 383 24.95 -4.67 -24.88
CA ASP A 383 24.54 -5.64 -25.89
C ASP A 383 24.17 -4.95 -27.20
N LEU A 384 23.45 -3.83 -27.14
CA LEU A 384 23.16 -3.02 -28.34
C LEU A 384 24.42 -2.45 -28.98
N GLY A 385 25.39 -2.02 -28.17
CA GLY A 385 26.69 -1.55 -28.64
C GLY A 385 27.48 -2.65 -29.35
N THR A 386 27.46 -3.86 -28.80
CA THR A 386 28.13 -5.04 -29.36
C THR A 386 27.49 -5.47 -30.69
N ILE A 387 26.15 -5.50 -30.76
CA ILE A 387 25.42 -5.81 -32.01
C ILE A 387 25.72 -4.78 -33.11
N LYS A 388 25.79 -3.49 -32.77
CA LYS A 388 26.19 -2.44 -33.73
C LYS A 388 27.62 -2.61 -34.22
N MET A 389 28.55 -3.00 -33.35
CA MET A 389 29.93 -3.29 -33.76
C MET A 389 30.01 -4.51 -34.67
N MET A 390 29.33 -5.61 -34.35
CA MET A 390 29.32 -6.81 -35.22
C MET A 390 28.77 -6.52 -36.62
N ASN A 391 27.68 -5.75 -36.71
CA ASN A 391 27.11 -5.34 -37.99
C ASN A 391 27.99 -4.35 -38.79
N SER A 392 28.95 -3.69 -38.14
CA SER A 392 29.90 -2.78 -38.81
C SER A 392 31.17 -3.48 -39.33
N VAL A 393 31.41 -4.73 -38.91
CA VAL A 393 32.57 -5.54 -39.32
C VAL A 393 32.22 -6.46 -40.50
N GLU A 394 30.94 -6.65 -40.82
CA GLU A 394 30.44 -7.42 -41.98
C GLU A 394 30.26 -6.60 -43.28
N VAL A 395 30.83 -5.38 -43.38
CA VAL A 395 30.80 -4.54 -44.60
C VAL A 395 32.13 -4.49 -45.31
#